data_AF-A0A5C3L9L1-F1
#
_entry.id   AF-A0A5C3L9L1-F1
#
_cell.length_a   1.000
_cell.length_b   1.000
_cell.length_c   1.000
_cell.angle_alpha   90.00
_cell.angle_beta   90.00
_cell.angle_gamma   90.00
#
_symmetry.space_group_name_H-M   'P 1'
#
loop_
_entity.id
_entity.type
_entity.pdbx_description
1 polymer ?
#
loop_
_entity_poly.entity_id
_entity_poly.type
_entity_poly.pdbx_seq_one_letter_code
_entity_poly.pdbx_strand_id
1 'polypeptide(L)'
;MEETGPIEVKNVVVPGVIYLAEFISEEEEEHLIRKIKESSQQKWKALANRRLQIWGGEITPKGTLCRQPLPDFVDTYPDLVSRIKATGMFPDSPHKQPNHIIMNEYLPGQGIMPHEDGPVYHPVVATLSLGSHCVFNYYKYKDHDPDPSSSSSGVGRAVDMNPVFSLLLERRSLVISFSDMYTSHLHGIDEKTEDFIVSNASQPSEASTAIRIDNFHLIQNDIKETIQKGQPLKRETRWSLTCRDVTRTSNLAARPFTTGRK
;
A
#
# COMPACT_ATOMS: atom_id res chain seq x y z
N MET A 1 -10.63 -19.50 -12.97
CA MET A 1 -10.21 -18.59 -11.89
C MET A 1 -11.27 -18.67 -10.81
N GLU A 2 -10.91 -19.03 -9.59
CA GLU A 2 -11.83 -18.92 -8.46
C GLU A 2 -12.19 -17.44 -8.30
N GLU A 3 -13.48 -17.11 -8.32
CA GLU A 3 -13.94 -15.79 -7.94
C GLU A 3 -13.46 -15.53 -6.51
N THR A 4 -12.83 -14.37 -6.26
CA THR A 4 -12.50 -13.96 -4.89
C THR A 4 -13.81 -13.84 -4.11
N GLY A 5 -14.06 -14.84 -3.26
CA GLY A 5 -15.22 -14.88 -2.38
C GLY A 5 -15.14 -13.84 -1.26
N PRO A 6 -16.16 -13.77 -0.38
CA PRO A 6 -16.13 -12.90 0.79
C PRO A 6 -14.91 -13.21 1.65
N ILE A 7 -14.36 -12.20 2.32
CA ILE A 7 -13.16 -12.35 3.15
C ILE A 7 -13.41 -13.38 4.24
N GLU A 8 -12.55 -14.40 4.27
CA GLU A 8 -12.56 -15.40 5.33
C GLU A 8 -11.85 -14.88 6.59
N VAL A 9 -12.32 -15.30 7.77
CA VAL A 9 -11.71 -14.92 9.07
C VAL A 9 -10.22 -15.23 9.11
N LYS A 10 -9.77 -16.32 8.46
CA LYS A 10 -8.37 -16.70 8.39
C LYS A 10 -7.48 -15.62 7.75
N ASN A 11 -8.04 -14.76 6.92
CA ASN A 11 -7.29 -13.72 6.20
C ASN A 11 -7.05 -12.46 7.04
N VAL A 12 -7.66 -12.35 8.22
CA VAL A 12 -7.47 -11.22 9.14
C VAL A 12 -6.15 -11.42 9.88
N VAL A 13 -5.22 -10.48 9.72
CA VAL A 13 -3.93 -10.53 10.43
C VAL A 13 -4.07 -9.92 11.82
N VAL A 14 -4.68 -8.75 11.88
CA VAL A 14 -5.10 -8.03 13.09
C VAL A 14 -6.43 -7.33 12.81
N PRO A 15 -7.21 -6.93 13.82
CA PRO A 15 -8.38 -6.09 13.60
C PRO A 15 -8.02 -4.85 12.75
N GLY A 16 -8.73 -4.65 11.63
CA GLY A 16 -8.45 -3.55 10.70
C GLY A 16 -7.43 -3.84 9.59
N VAL A 17 -6.80 -5.03 9.55
CA VAL A 17 -5.93 -5.44 8.43
C VAL A 17 -6.20 -6.86 7.95
N ILE A 18 -6.41 -6.99 6.64
CA ILE A 18 -6.63 -8.24 5.93
C ILE A 18 -5.50 -8.46 4.94
N TYR A 19 -5.04 -9.71 4.82
CA TYR A 19 -4.02 -10.13 3.87
C TYR A 19 -4.53 -11.29 3.01
N LEU A 20 -4.44 -11.14 1.69
CA LEU A 20 -4.82 -12.14 0.69
C LEU A 20 -3.59 -12.48 -0.15
N ALA A 21 -3.01 -13.67 0.04
CA ALA A 21 -1.99 -14.21 -0.85
C ALA A 21 -2.60 -14.58 -2.22
N GLU A 22 -1.80 -14.57 -3.29
CA GLU A 22 -2.21 -14.98 -4.64
C GLU A 22 -3.55 -14.34 -5.10
N PHE A 23 -3.75 -13.04 -4.80
CA PHE A 23 -4.95 -12.29 -5.16
C PHE A 23 -5.10 -12.10 -6.69
N ILE A 24 -3.98 -12.17 -7.40
CA ILE A 24 -3.92 -12.23 -8.86
C ILE A 24 -3.09 -13.43 -9.29
N SER A 25 -3.30 -13.91 -10.52
CA SER A 25 -2.46 -14.96 -11.09
C SER A 25 -1.10 -14.42 -11.55
N GLU A 26 -0.18 -15.33 -11.85
CA GLU A 26 1.11 -14.97 -12.44
C GLU A 26 0.95 -14.30 -13.81
N GLU A 27 0.01 -14.77 -14.63
CA GLU A 27 -0.29 -14.19 -15.95
C GLU A 27 -0.80 -12.75 -15.83
N GLU A 28 -1.69 -12.50 -14.87
CA GLU A 28 -2.23 -11.17 -14.60
C GLU A 28 -1.13 -10.22 -14.12
N GLU A 29 -0.23 -10.70 -13.27
CA GLU A 29 0.92 -9.93 -12.81
C GLU A 29 1.88 -9.58 -13.95
N GLU A 30 2.22 -10.54 -14.80
CA GLU A 30 3.06 -10.32 -15.97
C GLU A 30 2.43 -9.30 -16.92
N HIS A 31 1.11 -9.40 -17.14
CA HIS A 31 0.36 -8.44 -17.94
C HIS A 31 0.45 -7.02 -17.36
N LEU A 32 0.18 -6.87 -16.05
CA LEU A 32 0.24 -5.58 -15.36
C LEU A 32 1.63 -4.95 -15.42
N ILE A 33 2.67 -5.71 -15.07
CA ILE A 33 4.06 -5.23 -15.08
C ILE A 33 4.47 -4.80 -16.49
N ARG A 34 4.11 -5.58 -17.52
CA ARG A 34 4.37 -5.20 -18.91
C ARG A 34 3.69 -3.90 -19.29
N LYS A 35 2.41 -3.70 -18.92
CA LYS A 35 1.67 -2.46 -19.20
C LYS A 35 2.21 -1.24 -18.46
N ILE A 36 2.66 -1.43 -17.22
CA ILE A 36 3.35 -0.38 -16.46
C ILE A 36 4.65 0.04 -17.17
N LYS A 37 5.44 -0.93 -17.65
CA LYS A 37 6.70 -0.67 -18.37
C LYS A 37 6.50 -0.05 -19.76
N GLU A 38 5.43 -0.43 -20.46
CA GLU A 38 5.03 0.14 -21.76
C GLU A 38 4.50 1.59 -21.64
N SER A 39 4.21 2.07 -20.43
CA SER A 39 3.63 3.40 -20.21
C SER A 39 4.62 4.54 -20.56
N SER A 40 4.09 5.60 -21.17
CA SER A 40 4.89 6.77 -21.58
C SER A 40 5.59 7.44 -20.39
N GLN A 41 6.79 7.98 -20.63
CA GLN A 41 7.59 8.65 -19.59
C GLN A 41 6.85 9.80 -18.91
N GLN A 42 5.95 10.49 -19.62
CA GLN A 42 5.15 11.61 -19.10
C GLN A 42 4.16 11.21 -18.00
N LYS A 43 3.78 9.92 -17.89
CA LYS A 43 2.90 9.44 -16.81
C LYS A 43 3.63 9.28 -15.48
N TRP A 44 4.96 9.21 -15.51
CA TRP A 44 5.77 9.02 -14.32
C TRP A 44 6.03 10.36 -13.62
N LYS A 45 5.70 10.41 -12.34
CA LYS A 45 6.11 11.47 -11.42
C LYS A 45 7.31 10.96 -10.63
N ALA A 46 8.47 11.59 -10.83
CA ALA A 46 9.66 11.30 -10.04
C ALA A 46 9.57 11.98 -8.67
N LEU A 47 9.85 11.23 -7.62
CA LEU A 47 10.07 11.71 -6.26
C LEU A 47 11.56 11.57 -5.93
N ALA A 48 11.97 11.95 -4.72
CA ALA A 48 13.37 11.92 -4.31
C ALA A 48 14.03 10.55 -4.52
N ASN A 49 13.40 9.48 -4.00
CA ASN A 49 13.97 8.13 -3.99
C ASN A 49 13.11 7.08 -4.70
N ARG A 50 12.03 7.47 -5.38
CA ARG A 50 11.13 6.54 -6.08
C ARG A 50 10.35 7.27 -7.17
N ARG A 51 9.58 6.55 -7.97
CA ARG A 51 8.64 7.15 -8.93
C ARG A 51 7.27 6.51 -8.84
N LEU A 52 6.26 7.24 -9.30
CA LEU A 52 4.87 6.78 -9.30
C LEU A 52 4.12 7.18 -10.56
N GLN A 53 2.98 6.52 -10.80
CA GLN A 53 1.93 6.97 -11.71
C GLN A 53 0.62 7.14 -10.91
N ILE A 54 -0.25 8.02 -11.40
CA ILE A 54 -1.58 8.25 -10.83
C ILE A 54 -2.62 7.89 -11.90
N TRP A 55 -3.59 7.07 -11.51
CA TRP A 55 -4.67 6.59 -12.38
C TRP A 55 -6.04 6.89 -11.74
N GLY A 56 -7.04 7.17 -12.57
CA GLY A 56 -8.41 7.53 -12.13
C GLY A 56 -8.69 9.03 -12.06
N GLY A 57 -7.66 9.86 -12.28
CA GLY A 57 -7.77 11.32 -12.35
C GLY A 57 -6.78 12.04 -11.44
N GLU A 58 -6.88 13.37 -11.40
CA GLU A 58 -6.06 14.22 -10.54
C GLU A 58 -6.92 14.80 -9.40
N ILE A 59 -6.34 14.89 -8.20
CA ILE A 59 -7.01 15.47 -7.03
C ILE A 59 -6.67 16.95 -6.96
N THR A 60 -7.71 17.80 -6.99
CA THR A 60 -7.55 19.25 -6.85
C THR A 60 -7.06 19.63 -5.44
N PRO A 61 -6.47 20.83 -5.24
CA PRO A 61 -6.07 21.31 -3.92
C PRO A 61 -7.23 21.37 -2.90
N LYS A 62 -8.47 21.44 -3.39
CA LYS A 62 -9.68 21.41 -2.55
C LYS A 62 -10.09 20.00 -2.14
N GLY A 63 -9.39 18.95 -2.57
CA GLY A 63 -9.66 17.55 -2.26
C GLY A 63 -10.82 16.94 -3.05
N THR A 64 -11.02 17.38 -4.30
CA THR A 64 -11.98 16.80 -5.26
C THR A 64 -11.23 16.11 -6.38
N LEU A 65 -11.58 14.85 -6.69
CA LEU A 65 -11.05 14.10 -7.83
C LEU A 65 -11.71 14.57 -9.13
N CYS A 66 -10.90 15.12 -10.05
CA CYS A 66 -11.27 15.31 -11.45
C CYS A 66 -11.17 13.97 -12.17
N ARG A 67 -12.30 13.27 -12.30
CA ARG A 67 -12.33 11.87 -12.73
C ARG A 67 -11.77 11.69 -14.13
N GLN A 68 -11.01 10.62 -14.30
CA GLN A 68 -10.65 10.04 -15.58
C GLN A 68 -10.91 8.53 -15.52
N PRO A 69 -11.15 7.86 -16.66
CA PRO A 69 -11.21 6.41 -16.68
C PRO A 69 -9.94 5.80 -16.08
N LEU A 70 -10.11 4.70 -15.33
CA LEU A 70 -8.97 3.86 -14.97
C LEU A 70 -8.44 3.18 -16.26
N PRO A 71 -7.13 2.87 -16.35
CA PRO A 71 -6.61 2.15 -17.50
C PRO A 71 -7.28 0.79 -17.69
N ASP A 72 -7.55 0.41 -18.94
CA ASP A 72 -8.20 -0.88 -19.25
C ASP A 72 -7.41 -2.09 -18.71
N PHE A 73 -6.09 -1.98 -18.59
CA PHE A 73 -5.23 -3.02 -18.03
C PHE A 73 -5.32 -3.16 -16.50
N VAL A 74 -6.19 -2.40 -15.82
CA VAL A 74 -6.55 -2.59 -14.41
C VAL A 74 -8.06 -2.70 -14.16
N ASP A 75 -8.89 -2.24 -15.11
CA ASP A 75 -10.36 -2.23 -15.00
C ASP A 75 -11.03 -3.31 -15.88
N THR A 76 -10.33 -3.81 -16.90
CA THR A 76 -10.84 -4.86 -17.81
C THR A 76 -10.07 -6.16 -17.67
N TYR A 77 -8.74 -6.13 -17.84
CA TYR A 77 -7.92 -7.32 -17.64
C TYR A 77 -6.54 -6.97 -17.03
N PRO A 78 -6.26 -7.46 -15.82
CA PRO A 78 -7.22 -8.05 -14.88
C PRO A 78 -8.30 -7.04 -14.46
N ASP A 79 -9.54 -7.50 -14.21
CA ASP A 79 -10.59 -6.67 -13.60
C ASP A 79 -10.33 -6.56 -12.09
N LEU A 80 -9.34 -5.73 -11.72
CA LEU A 80 -8.94 -5.54 -10.32
C LEU A 80 -10.03 -4.80 -9.54
N VAL A 81 -10.75 -3.88 -10.19
CA VAL A 81 -11.73 -3.04 -9.51
C VAL A 81 -12.91 -3.87 -9.03
N SER A 82 -13.47 -4.72 -9.88
CA SER A 82 -14.55 -5.63 -9.47
C SER A 82 -14.05 -6.67 -8.46
N ARG A 83 -12.83 -7.19 -8.63
CA ARG A 83 -12.25 -8.14 -7.67
C ARG A 83 -12.05 -7.54 -6.29
N ILE A 84 -11.51 -6.31 -6.21
CA ILE A 84 -11.36 -5.58 -4.93
C ILE A 84 -12.73 -5.25 -4.35
N LYS A 85 -13.71 -4.87 -5.17
CA LYS A 85 -15.09 -4.66 -4.72
C LYS A 85 -15.71 -5.93 -4.12
N ALA A 86 -15.46 -7.09 -4.72
CA ALA A 86 -15.97 -8.39 -4.27
C ALA A 86 -15.45 -8.79 -2.89
N THR A 87 -14.34 -8.20 -2.43
CA THR A 87 -13.87 -8.38 -1.04
C THR A 87 -14.86 -7.86 0.01
N GLY A 88 -15.79 -6.99 -0.38
CA GLY A 88 -16.79 -6.44 0.54
C GLY A 88 -16.24 -5.38 1.51
N MET A 89 -15.08 -4.79 1.21
CA MET A 89 -14.42 -3.81 2.09
C MET A 89 -14.77 -2.35 1.81
N PHE A 90 -15.41 -2.06 0.67
CA PHE A 90 -15.83 -0.70 0.31
C PHE A 90 -17.34 -0.41 0.42
N PRO A 91 -18.20 -1.18 1.13
CA PRO A 91 -19.66 -1.06 0.99
C PRO A 91 -20.20 0.31 1.40
N ASP A 92 -19.52 0.97 2.34
CA ASP A 92 -19.86 2.30 2.88
C ASP A 92 -19.13 3.45 2.15
N SER A 93 -18.28 3.12 1.17
CA SER A 93 -17.62 4.13 0.35
C SER A 93 -18.62 4.73 -0.66
N PRO A 94 -18.55 6.04 -0.99
CA PRO A 94 -19.50 6.67 -1.91
C PRO A 94 -19.67 5.95 -3.25
N HIS A 95 -18.59 5.33 -3.76
CA HIS A 95 -18.60 4.61 -5.03
C HIS A 95 -18.65 3.09 -4.88
N LYS A 96 -18.58 2.57 -3.65
CA LYS A 96 -18.54 1.14 -3.30
C LYS A 96 -17.37 0.35 -3.86
N GLN A 97 -16.36 1.04 -4.39
CA GLN A 97 -15.17 0.48 -5.01
C GLN A 97 -14.09 1.56 -5.13
N PRO A 98 -12.81 1.16 -5.32
CA PRO A 98 -11.76 2.12 -5.64
C PRO A 98 -12.06 2.91 -6.92
N ASN A 99 -11.72 4.20 -6.93
CA ASN A 99 -11.80 5.08 -8.10
C ASN A 99 -10.47 5.79 -8.40
N HIS A 100 -9.45 5.57 -7.58
CA HIS A 100 -8.15 6.22 -7.68
C HIS A 100 -7.04 5.23 -7.29
N ILE A 101 -6.02 5.11 -8.14
CA ILE A 101 -4.90 4.19 -7.93
C ILE A 101 -3.60 5.00 -8.02
N ILE A 102 -2.75 4.86 -7.00
CA ILE A 102 -1.36 5.31 -7.09
C ILE A 102 -0.49 4.08 -7.27
N MET A 103 0.14 3.97 -8.43
CA MET A 103 1.11 2.92 -8.71
C MET A 103 2.51 3.42 -8.37
N ASN A 104 3.18 2.80 -7.41
CA ASN A 104 4.56 3.13 -7.04
C ASN A 104 5.51 2.06 -7.58
N GLU A 105 6.71 2.48 -8.00
CA GLU A 105 7.85 1.59 -8.27
C GLU A 105 8.91 1.77 -7.20
N TYR A 106 9.45 0.65 -6.73
CA TYR A 106 10.56 0.57 -5.79
C TYR A 106 11.65 -0.33 -6.39
N LEU A 107 12.85 0.24 -6.55
CA LEU A 107 14.08 -0.53 -6.78
C LEU A 107 14.60 -1.09 -5.45
N PRO A 108 15.46 -2.13 -5.47
CA PRO A 108 16.14 -2.58 -4.25
C PRO A 108 16.85 -1.43 -3.54
N GLY A 109 16.66 -1.33 -2.21
CA GLY A 109 17.15 -0.22 -1.40
C GLY A 109 16.22 0.99 -1.31
N GLN A 110 15.12 1.03 -2.08
CA GLN A 110 14.13 2.11 -1.97
C GLN A 110 13.01 1.75 -0.99
N GLY A 111 12.42 2.78 -0.39
CA GLY A 111 11.39 2.67 0.63
C GLY A 111 10.49 3.88 0.69
N ILE A 112 9.67 3.93 1.74
CA ILE A 112 8.82 5.07 2.06
C ILE A 112 8.74 5.20 3.58
N MET A 113 9.08 6.38 4.09
CA MET A 113 9.02 6.69 5.51
C MET A 113 7.59 6.52 6.06
N PRO A 114 7.44 6.31 7.39
CA PRO A 114 6.12 6.26 8.02
C PRO A 114 5.28 7.48 7.66
N HIS A 115 4.09 7.23 7.08
CA HIS A 115 3.15 8.26 6.68
C HIS A 115 1.71 7.76 6.79
N GLU A 116 0.77 8.68 6.78
CA GLU A 116 -0.66 8.42 6.66
C GLU A 116 -1.12 8.70 5.23
N ASP A 117 -2.24 8.08 4.86
CA ASP A 117 -2.92 8.46 3.64
C ASP A 117 -3.61 9.83 3.78
N GLY A 118 -3.72 10.55 2.66
CA GLY A 118 -4.33 11.88 2.66
C GLY A 118 -5.82 11.86 3.04
N PRO A 119 -6.35 12.95 3.64
CA PRO A 119 -7.70 12.99 4.22
C PRO A 119 -8.86 12.97 3.20
N VAL A 120 -8.55 12.83 1.91
CA VAL A 120 -9.53 12.89 0.81
C VAL A 120 -10.19 11.55 0.52
N TYR A 121 -9.57 10.46 1.01
CA TYR A 121 -10.01 9.10 0.75
C TYR A 121 -10.99 8.62 1.82
N HIS A 122 -11.88 7.72 1.40
CA HIS A 122 -12.63 6.88 2.33
C HIS A 122 -11.64 5.99 3.12
N PRO A 123 -11.88 5.69 4.42
CA PRO A 123 -10.89 5.06 5.31
C PRO A 123 -10.71 3.56 5.08
N VAL A 124 -10.47 3.18 3.83
CA VAL A 124 -10.16 1.84 3.35
C VAL A 124 -9.16 1.99 2.21
N VAL A 125 -8.06 1.25 2.30
CA VAL A 125 -7.04 1.15 1.24
C VAL A 125 -6.75 -0.30 0.94
N ALA A 126 -6.73 -0.64 -0.34
CA ALA A 126 -6.30 -1.94 -0.83
C ALA A 126 -4.99 -1.77 -1.61
N THR A 127 -3.91 -2.44 -1.19
CA THR A 127 -2.61 -2.35 -1.84
C THR A 127 -2.22 -3.70 -2.42
N LEU A 128 -2.16 -3.77 -3.75
CA LEU A 128 -1.68 -4.94 -4.50
C LEU A 128 -0.17 -4.84 -4.69
N SER A 129 0.56 -5.93 -4.44
CA SER A 129 2.01 -6.02 -4.64
C SER A 129 2.34 -6.83 -5.90
N LEU A 130 3.29 -6.36 -6.71
CA LEU A 130 3.74 -6.98 -7.96
C LEU A 130 5.27 -7.06 -8.02
N GLY A 131 5.79 -8.07 -8.71
CA GLY A 131 7.20 -8.25 -9.04
C GLY A 131 8.01 -8.83 -7.89
N SER A 132 8.13 -8.09 -6.80
CA SER A 132 8.90 -8.51 -5.61
C SER A 132 8.13 -8.26 -4.32
N HIS A 133 8.65 -8.82 -3.23
CA HIS A 133 8.08 -8.66 -1.90
C HIS A 133 8.56 -7.37 -1.22
N CYS A 134 7.93 -7.01 -0.10
CA CYS A 134 8.51 -6.10 0.88
C CYS A 134 8.01 -6.43 2.28
N VAL A 135 8.78 -6.03 3.29
CA VAL A 135 8.23 -5.88 4.65
C VAL A 135 7.52 -4.53 4.76
N PHE A 136 6.24 -4.58 5.13
CA PHE A 136 5.36 -3.43 5.32
C PHE A 136 5.07 -3.24 6.81
N ASN A 137 5.46 -2.08 7.33
CA ASN A 137 5.45 -1.79 8.76
C ASN A 137 4.31 -0.83 9.09
N TYR A 138 3.59 -1.10 10.17
CA TYR A 138 2.64 -0.15 10.77
C TYR A 138 3.26 0.48 12.01
N TYR A 139 3.14 1.79 12.14
CA TYR A 139 3.72 2.58 13.23
C TYR A 139 2.62 3.41 13.91
N LYS A 140 2.95 3.92 15.09
CA LYS A 140 2.13 4.89 15.81
C LYS A 140 2.93 6.16 16.08
N TYR A 141 2.24 7.25 16.36
CA TYR A 141 2.89 8.39 17.00
C TYR A 141 3.32 8.01 18.42
N LYS A 142 4.40 8.63 18.91
CA LYS A 142 4.73 8.57 20.34
C LYS A 142 3.62 9.27 21.12
N ASP A 143 3.20 8.66 22.23
CA ASP A 143 2.35 9.33 23.20
C ASP A 143 3.12 10.57 23.71
N HIS A 144 2.59 11.78 23.52
CA HIS A 144 3.25 12.99 24.00
C HIS A 144 2.82 13.29 25.44
N ASP A 145 3.81 13.71 26.24
CA ASP A 145 3.67 14.38 27.54
C ASP A 145 2.44 15.33 27.56
N PRO A 146 1.68 15.37 28.67
CA PRO A 146 0.29 15.81 28.70
C PRO A 146 0.14 17.33 28.81
N ASP A 147 0.77 18.12 27.93
CA ASP A 147 0.55 19.57 27.93
C ASP A 147 -0.07 20.12 26.63
N PRO A 148 -1.42 20.15 26.54
CA PRO A 148 -2.15 20.74 25.42
C PRO A 148 -2.00 22.27 25.32
N SER A 149 -1.26 22.93 26.22
CA SER A 149 -1.00 24.38 26.15
C SER A 149 0.21 24.76 25.27
N SER A 150 0.98 23.79 24.78
CA SER A 150 2.20 24.02 23.98
C SER A 150 1.98 24.03 22.45
N SER A 151 0.73 24.12 21.98
CA SER A 151 0.36 24.20 20.56
C SER A 151 0.68 25.57 19.93
N SER A 152 1.90 26.06 20.13
CA SER A 152 2.42 27.32 19.55
C SER A 152 3.77 27.14 18.84
N SER A 153 4.08 25.92 18.36
CA SER A 153 5.27 25.66 17.55
C SER A 153 4.96 24.56 16.54
N GLY A 154 5.12 24.83 15.23
CA GLY A 154 4.80 23.90 14.13
C GLY A 154 5.70 22.66 14.04
N VAL A 155 5.97 21.99 15.15
CA VAL A 155 6.73 20.74 15.22
C VAL A 155 5.75 19.59 15.10
N GLY A 156 5.88 18.78 14.03
CA GLY A 156 5.03 17.61 13.81
C GLY A 156 5.16 16.56 14.92
N ARG A 157 4.11 15.75 15.10
CA ARG A 157 4.09 14.65 16.08
C ARG A 157 5.21 13.65 15.79
N ALA A 158 5.98 13.28 16.80
CA ALA A 158 7.07 12.30 16.65
C ALA A 158 6.51 10.89 16.42
N VAL A 159 7.09 10.14 15.48
CA VAL A 159 6.73 8.74 15.18
C VAL A 159 7.55 7.81 16.08
N ASP A 160 6.90 6.78 16.63
CA ASP A 160 7.59 5.65 17.25
C ASP A 160 8.11 4.75 16.12
N MET A 161 9.43 4.68 15.96
CA MET A 161 10.07 3.91 14.89
C MET A 161 10.10 2.41 15.16
N ASN A 162 9.60 1.96 16.31
CA ASN A 162 9.31 0.55 16.53
C ASN A 162 7.94 0.24 15.91
N PRO A 163 7.88 -0.62 14.87
CA PRO A 163 6.59 -1.01 14.29
C PRO A 163 5.69 -1.64 15.35
N VAL A 164 4.40 -1.30 15.31
CA VAL A 164 3.35 -1.97 16.09
C VAL A 164 3.21 -3.42 15.64
N PHE A 165 3.29 -3.64 14.32
CA PHE A 165 3.38 -4.95 13.69
C PHE A 165 3.90 -4.79 12.25
N SER A 166 4.30 -5.92 11.65
CA SER A 166 4.92 -5.95 10.33
C SER A 166 4.35 -7.09 9.50
N LEU A 167 4.17 -6.86 8.21
CA LEU A 167 3.67 -7.86 7.26
C LEU A 167 4.71 -8.13 6.19
N LEU A 168 4.86 -9.39 5.77
CA LEU A 168 5.49 -9.69 4.50
C LEU A 168 4.44 -9.60 3.39
N LEU A 169 4.59 -8.63 2.49
CA LEU A 169 3.74 -8.51 1.32
C LEU A 169 4.41 -9.23 0.15
N GLU A 170 4.02 -10.48 -0.08
CA GLU A 170 4.48 -11.27 -1.24
C GLU A 170 4.02 -10.65 -2.56
N ARG A 171 4.69 -11.00 -3.67
CA ARG A 171 4.18 -10.68 -5.00
C ARG A 171 2.78 -11.28 -5.18
N ARG A 172 1.95 -10.65 -6.01
CA ARG A 172 0.54 -11.01 -6.26
C ARG A 172 -0.39 -10.95 -5.05
N SER A 173 0.07 -10.48 -3.90
CA SER A 173 -0.77 -10.36 -2.71
C SER A 173 -1.48 -9.02 -2.60
N LEU A 174 -2.65 -9.02 -1.97
CA LEU A 174 -3.41 -7.84 -1.60
C LEU A 174 -3.41 -7.68 -0.08
N VAL A 175 -3.04 -6.50 0.41
CA VAL A 175 -3.30 -6.09 1.79
C VAL A 175 -4.40 -5.04 1.80
N ILE A 176 -5.36 -5.15 2.72
CA ILE A 176 -6.41 -4.17 2.93
C ILE A 176 -6.30 -3.62 4.35
N SER A 177 -6.19 -2.31 4.49
CA SER A 177 -6.16 -1.60 5.77
C SER A 177 -7.39 -0.71 5.89
N PHE A 178 -8.07 -0.76 7.03
CA PHE A 178 -9.34 -0.07 7.26
C PHE A 178 -9.51 0.29 8.75
N SER A 179 -10.53 1.10 9.06
CA SER A 179 -10.84 1.55 10.44
C SER A 179 -9.61 2.17 11.11
N ASP A 180 -9.37 1.89 12.39
CA ASP A 180 -8.28 2.47 13.19
C ASP A 180 -6.88 2.24 12.60
N MET A 181 -6.70 1.17 11.84
CA MET A 181 -5.45 0.88 11.15
C MET A 181 -5.20 1.79 9.94
N TYR A 182 -6.27 2.35 9.39
CA TYR A 182 -6.18 3.40 8.37
C TYR A 182 -6.07 4.80 8.99
N THR A 183 -6.87 5.08 10.03
CA THR A 183 -7.06 6.46 10.53
C THR A 183 -6.10 6.88 11.63
N SER A 184 -5.40 5.96 12.27
CA SER A 184 -4.63 6.26 13.49
C SER A 184 -3.24 5.63 13.51
N HIS A 185 -2.85 4.95 12.43
CA HIS A 185 -1.54 4.35 12.27
C HIS A 185 -0.87 4.87 11.01
N LEU A 186 0.45 5.03 11.09
CA LEU A 186 1.29 5.31 9.95
C LEU A 186 1.74 3.99 9.33
N HIS A 187 2.12 4.02 8.06
CA HIS A 187 2.72 2.86 7.42
C HIS A 187 3.96 3.23 6.61
N GLY A 188 4.87 2.27 6.45
CA GLY A 188 6.15 2.49 5.79
C GLY A 188 6.80 1.22 5.28
N ILE A 189 7.82 1.41 4.44
CA ILE A 189 8.68 0.36 3.89
C ILE A 189 10.12 0.83 4.10
N ASP A 190 10.91 0.05 4.83
CA ASP A 190 12.33 0.37 5.06
C ASP A 190 13.15 0.33 3.76
N GLU A 191 14.13 1.21 3.64
CA GLU A 191 15.12 1.24 2.56
C GLU A 191 16.14 0.10 2.71
N LYS A 192 15.77 -1.10 2.20
CA LYS A 192 16.56 -2.34 2.29
C LYS A 192 16.66 -3.04 0.94
N THR A 193 17.74 -3.80 0.73
CA THR A 193 17.92 -4.67 -0.45
C THR A 193 17.54 -6.12 -0.17
N GLU A 194 17.44 -6.51 1.10
CA GLU A 194 17.04 -7.85 1.52
C GLU A 194 16.37 -7.79 2.90
N ASP A 195 15.50 -8.76 3.17
CA ASP A 195 14.80 -8.92 4.44
C ASP A 195 15.22 -10.23 5.11
N PHE A 196 15.75 -10.14 6.34
CA PHE A 196 15.93 -11.28 7.22
C PHE A 196 14.69 -11.42 8.09
N ILE A 197 13.99 -12.55 7.99
CA ILE A 197 12.75 -12.78 8.73
C ILE A 197 12.96 -13.95 9.68
N VAL A 198 12.41 -13.86 10.89
CA VAL A 198 12.48 -14.94 11.90
C VAL A 198 11.09 -15.50 12.19
N SER A 199 11.00 -16.83 12.27
CA SER A 199 9.75 -17.56 12.50
C SER A 199 9.41 -17.78 13.98
N ASN A 200 10.39 -17.72 14.90
CA ASN A 200 10.21 -18.01 16.32
C ASN A 200 10.42 -16.78 17.21
N ALA A 201 9.60 -16.69 18.27
CA ALA A 201 9.51 -15.60 19.23
C ALA A 201 10.74 -15.40 20.15
N SER A 202 11.87 -16.04 19.86
CA SER A 202 13.11 -15.71 20.54
C SER A 202 13.49 -14.31 20.10
N GLN A 203 13.45 -13.35 21.03
CA GLN A 203 13.91 -11.98 20.81
C GLN A 203 15.22 -12.04 20.01
N PRO A 204 15.31 -11.38 18.84
CA PRO A 204 16.58 -11.24 18.19
C PRO A 204 17.55 -10.64 19.21
N SER A 205 18.57 -11.41 19.62
CA SER A 205 19.58 -10.90 20.55
C SER A 205 20.14 -9.62 19.93
N GLU A 206 20.20 -8.56 20.74
CA GLU A 206 20.51 -7.20 20.29
C GLU A 206 21.66 -7.17 19.26
N ALA A 207 21.42 -6.42 18.18
CA ALA A 207 22.14 -6.33 16.89
C ALA A 207 21.58 -7.12 15.69
N SER A 208 20.52 -7.93 15.85
CA SER A 208 19.97 -8.67 14.71
C SER A 208 19.10 -7.78 13.80
N THR A 209 19.47 -7.70 12.53
CA THR A 209 18.70 -7.12 11.40
C THR A 209 17.39 -7.86 11.10
N ALA A 210 17.09 -8.95 11.82
CA ALA A 210 15.93 -9.78 11.57
C ALA A 210 14.62 -9.15 12.05
N ILE A 211 13.58 -9.31 11.26
CA ILE A 211 12.24 -8.76 11.49
C ILE A 211 11.27 -9.91 11.75
N ARG A 212 10.35 -9.72 12.69
CA ARG A 212 9.20 -10.60 12.88
C ARG A 212 8.06 -10.11 11.99
N ILE A 213 7.34 -11.04 11.36
CA ILE A 213 6.12 -10.73 10.61
C ILE A 213 4.90 -11.39 11.27
N ASP A 214 3.77 -10.72 11.19
CA ASP A 214 2.52 -11.13 11.85
C ASP A 214 1.63 -11.99 10.95
N ASN A 215 1.86 -11.95 9.63
CA ASN A 215 1.17 -12.78 8.65
C ASN A 215 1.94 -14.06 8.25
N PHE A 216 2.91 -14.54 9.05
CA PHE A 216 3.68 -15.74 8.70
C PHE A 216 2.81 -16.98 8.42
N HIS A 217 1.64 -17.08 9.05
CA HIS A 217 0.71 -18.19 8.81
C HIS A 217 0.05 -18.14 7.43
N LEU A 218 -0.04 -16.96 6.80
CA LEU A 218 -0.75 -16.73 5.52
C LEU A 218 0.16 -16.71 4.29
N ILE A 219 1.47 -16.57 4.47
CA ILE A 219 2.41 -16.54 3.34
C ILE A 219 2.61 -17.92 2.70
N GLN A 220 3.18 -17.96 1.50
CA GLN A 220 3.39 -19.18 0.74
C GLN A 220 4.46 -20.10 1.35
N ASN A 221 4.36 -21.40 1.05
CA ASN A 221 5.19 -22.43 1.69
C ASN A 221 6.67 -22.36 1.28
N ASP A 222 6.96 -22.02 0.03
CA ASP A 222 8.32 -21.82 -0.47
C ASP A 222 9.03 -20.66 0.25
N ILE A 223 8.31 -19.57 0.52
CA ILE A 223 8.83 -18.45 1.30
C ILE A 223 9.00 -18.86 2.77
N LYS A 224 8.04 -19.58 3.37
CA LYS A 224 8.17 -20.14 4.73
C LYS A 224 9.43 -20.99 4.88
N GLU A 225 9.69 -21.89 3.92
CA GLU A 225 10.87 -22.73 3.92
C GLU A 225 12.16 -21.91 3.86
N THR A 226 12.20 -20.87 3.03
CA THR A 226 13.35 -19.98 2.91
C THR A 226 13.63 -19.26 4.24
N ILE A 227 12.57 -18.73 4.88
CA ILE A 227 12.64 -18.10 6.20
C ILE A 227 13.11 -19.09 7.27
N GLN A 228 12.58 -20.31 7.29
CA GLN A 228 12.96 -21.36 8.25
C GLN A 228 14.40 -21.84 8.09
N LYS A 229 14.95 -21.78 6.87
CA LYS A 229 16.38 -22.03 6.59
C LYS A 229 17.27 -20.86 7.03
N GLY A 230 16.70 -19.77 7.55
CA GLY A 230 17.43 -18.57 7.98
C GLY A 230 18.03 -17.79 6.81
N GLN A 231 17.50 -17.97 5.60
CA GLN A 231 18.00 -17.31 4.41
C GLN A 231 17.32 -15.95 4.21
N PRO A 232 18.06 -14.90 3.82
CA PRO A 232 17.47 -13.61 3.51
C PRO A 232 16.63 -13.70 2.23
N LEU A 233 15.52 -12.96 2.23
CA LEU A 233 14.73 -12.73 1.03
C LEU A 233 15.29 -11.51 0.32
N LYS A 234 15.83 -11.69 -0.89
CA LYS A 234 16.38 -10.59 -1.70
C LYS A 234 15.24 -9.81 -2.36
N ARG A 235 15.25 -8.48 -2.21
CA ARG A 235 14.31 -7.60 -2.91
C ARG A 235 14.76 -7.39 -4.34
N GLU A 236 13.80 -7.42 -5.24
CA GLU A 236 13.95 -7.02 -6.65
C GLU A 236 13.09 -5.78 -6.92
N THR A 237 12.91 -5.40 -8.18
CA THR A 237 11.97 -4.32 -8.50
C THR A 237 10.55 -4.71 -8.11
N ARG A 238 9.93 -3.90 -7.26
CA ARG A 238 8.56 -4.05 -6.79
C ARG A 238 7.69 -2.92 -7.36
N TRP A 239 6.49 -3.27 -7.79
CA TRP A 239 5.43 -2.30 -8.04
C TRP A 239 4.30 -2.50 -7.04
N SER A 240 3.64 -1.43 -6.63
CA SER A 240 2.43 -1.53 -5.82
C SER A 240 1.33 -0.64 -6.32
N LEU A 241 0.11 -1.17 -6.44
CA LEU A 241 -1.09 -0.43 -6.79
C LEU A 241 -1.87 -0.16 -5.52
N THR A 242 -1.85 1.10 -5.06
CA THR A 242 -2.60 1.54 -3.87
C THR A 242 -3.96 2.08 -4.29
N CYS A 243 -4.98 1.24 -4.19
CA CYS A 243 -6.35 1.43 -4.65
C CYS A 243 -7.25 1.99 -3.55
N ARG A 244 -7.86 3.16 -3.81
CA ARG A 244 -8.67 3.92 -2.84
C ARG A 244 -9.91 4.52 -3.49
N ASP A 245 -10.87 4.91 -2.66
CA ASP A 245 -12.02 5.71 -3.09
C ASP A 245 -11.86 7.16 -2.63
N VAL A 246 -11.73 8.10 -3.57
CA VAL A 246 -11.82 9.54 -3.29
C VAL A 246 -13.29 9.91 -3.14
N THR A 247 -13.65 10.39 -1.96
CA THR A 247 -15.06 10.62 -1.57
C THR A 247 -15.77 11.67 -2.41
N ARG A 248 -15.07 12.76 -2.77
CA ARG A 248 -15.61 13.86 -3.58
C ARG A 248 -15.06 13.81 -5.00
N THR A 249 -15.96 13.70 -5.97
CA THR A 249 -15.60 13.60 -7.39
C THR A 249 -16.27 14.68 -8.23
N SER A 250 -15.67 14.99 -9.38
CA SER A 250 -16.20 15.92 -10.39
C SER A 250 -15.95 15.35 -11.78
N ASN A 251 -16.93 15.53 -12.67
CA ASN A 251 -16.81 15.19 -14.10
C ASN A 251 -16.15 16.31 -14.93
N LEU A 252 -15.84 17.46 -14.31
CA LEU A 252 -15.15 18.55 -14.98
C LEU A 252 -13.67 18.26 -15.09
N ALA A 253 -13.11 18.33 -16.30
CA ALA A 253 -11.68 18.25 -16.53
C ALA A 253 -10.93 19.30 -15.68
N ALA A 254 -9.81 18.90 -15.09
CA ALA A 254 -8.96 19.83 -14.33
C ALA A 254 -8.56 20.99 -15.26
N ARG A 255 -9.01 22.22 -14.95
CA ARG A 255 -8.55 23.40 -15.69
C ARG A 255 -7.05 23.58 -15.42
N PRO A 256 -6.20 23.72 -16.46
CA PRO A 256 -4.80 24.03 -16.24
C PRO A 256 -4.69 25.34 -15.46
N PHE A 257 -3.86 25.36 -14.42
CA PHE A 257 -3.53 26.57 -13.69
C PHE A 257 -2.84 27.54 -14.66
N THR A 258 -3.55 28.57 -15.11
CA THR A 258 -2.92 29.73 -15.76
C THR A 258 -2.30 30.55 -14.65
N THR A 259 -0.98 30.51 -14.51
CA THR A 259 -0.24 31.49 -13.70
C THR A 259 -0.43 32.86 -14.34
N GLY A 260 -1.32 33.67 -13.77
CA GLY A 260 -1.44 35.07 -14.13
C GLY A 260 -0.14 35.77 -13.79
N ARG A 261 0.61 36.20 -14.80
CA ARG A 261 1.63 37.24 -14.63
C ARG A 261 0.90 38.53 -14.24
N LYS A 262 1.21 39.05 -13.06
CA LYS A 262 1.14 40.48 -12.82
C LYS A 262 2.41 41.12 -13.38
#